data_AF-M2Q457-F1
#
_entry.id   AF-M2Q457-F1
#
_cell.length_a   1.000
_cell.length_b   1.000
_cell.length_c   1.000
_cell.angle_alpha   90.00
_cell.angle_beta   90.00
_cell.angle_gamma   90.00
#
_symmetry.space_group_name_H-M   'P 1'
#
loop_
_entity.id
_entity.type
_entity.pdbx_description
1 polymer ?
#
loop_
_entity_poly.entity_id
_entity_poly.type
_entity_poly.pdbx_seq_one_letter_code
_entity_poly.pdbx_strand_id
1 'polypeptide(L)'
;MPYTLGFGLVNNGFSIFAPKGRKLPITFEGEYFNAFDNQSDIVDTIYKGEGQKTNEEGMELVTKVTIEGLPPGLKAGEFKIIDKTTVNRSGLVEVEIVKKETGKYLEKMKAFVNLGFDEDMLKKLQQHLEPYIKNSE
;
A
#
# COMPACT_ATOMS: atom_id res chain seq x y z
N MET A 1 8.26 11.29 1.98
CA MET A 1 7.74 10.08 2.66
C MET A 1 8.41 9.94 4.02
N PRO A 2 7.65 9.95 5.13
CA PRO A 2 8.20 9.83 6.48
C PRO A 2 8.60 8.40 6.88
N TYR A 3 8.05 7.39 6.21
CA TYR A 3 8.33 5.97 6.41
C TYR A 3 8.38 5.26 5.06
N THR A 4 8.90 4.03 5.06
CA THR A 4 8.89 3.11 3.93
C THR A 4 7.55 2.40 3.81
N LEU A 5 7.04 2.29 2.58
CA LEU A 5 5.90 1.44 2.23
C LEU A 5 6.32 0.37 1.22
N GLY A 6 5.69 -0.79 1.34
CA GLY A 6 5.92 -1.90 0.42
C GLY A 6 4.79 -2.91 0.45
N PHE A 7 4.81 -3.81 -0.53
CA PHE A 7 3.91 -4.94 -0.61
C PHE A 7 4.40 -6.10 0.25
N GLY A 8 3.47 -6.79 0.90
CA GLY A 8 3.76 -8.06 1.56
C GLY A 8 3.78 -9.21 0.55
N LEU A 9 4.84 -10.02 0.61
CA LEU A 9 5.04 -11.20 -0.22
C LEU A 9 4.98 -12.48 0.62
N VAL A 10 4.94 -13.62 -0.06
CA VAL A 10 5.10 -14.94 0.60
C VAL A 10 6.38 -15.00 1.44
N ASN A 11 6.38 -15.85 2.47
CA ASN A 11 7.46 -15.99 3.44
C ASN A 11 7.80 -14.67 4.17
N ASN A 12 6.79 -13.81 4.36
CA ASN A 12 6.90 -12.47 4.97
C ASN A 12 7.84 -11.53 4.22
N GLY A 13 8.05 -11.75 2.91
CA GLY A 13 8.87 -10.86 2.10
C GLY A 13 8.27 -9.45 2.02
N PHE A 14 9.11 -8.45 1.79
CA PHE A 14 8.70 -7.06 1.73
C PHE A 14 9.23 -6.39 0.45
N SER A 15 8.33 -6.03 -0.47
CA SER A 15 8.65 -5.41 -1.75
C SER A 15 8.44 -3.90 -1.67
N ILE A 16 9.51 -3.14 -1.53
CA ILE A 16 9.43 -1.69 -1.31
C ILE A 16 9.01 -0.97 -2.61
N PHE A 17 7.94 -0.19 -2.54
CA PHE A 17 7.52 0.71 -3.63
C PHE A 17 7.72 2.20 -3.30
N ALA A 18 7.67 2.58 -2.02
CA ALA A 18 7.90 3.96 -1.57
C ALA A 18 8.89 4.00 -0.40
N PRO A 19 10.20 4.14 -0.68
CA PRO A 19 11.21 4.29 0.35
C PRO A 19 11.02 5.56 1.21
N LYS A 20 11.38 5.49 2.49
CA LYS A 20 11.51 6.66 3.37
C LYS A 20 12.42 7.73 2.74
N GLY A 21 12.07 8.99 2.97
CA GLY A 21 12.80 10.15 2.44
C GLY A 21 12.50 10.48 0.97
N ARG A 22 11.85 9.58 0.21
CA ARG A 22 11.49 9.85 -1.17
C ARG A 22 10.48 11.01 -1.27
N LYS A 23 10.67 11.87 -2.27
CA LYS A 23 9.79 13.02 -2.56
C LYS A 23 8.48 12.54 -3.18
N LEU A 24 7.38 13.19 -2.80
CA LEU A 24 6.04 12.93 -3.35
C LEU A 24 5.75 13.84 -4.56
N PRO A 25 4.92 13.40 -5.53
CA PRO A 25 4.27 12.07 -5.58
C PRO A 25 5.25 10.95 -5.95
N ILE A 26 4.89 9.71 -5.65
CA ILE A 26 5.63 8.50 -6.04
C ILE A 26 4.74 7.67 -6.95
N THR A 27 5.31 7.19 -8.05
CA THR A 27 4.73 6.14 -8.88
C THR A 27 5.63 4.91 -8.86
N PHE A 28 5.02 3.74 -8.89
CA PHE A 28 5.71 2.45 -8.93
C PHE A 28 4.90 1.45 -9.74
N GLU A 29 5.57 0.61 -10.50
CA GLU A 29 4.98 -0.51 -11.21
C GLU A 29 5.74 -1.77 -10.83
N GLY A 30 5.04 -2.73 -10.23
CA GLY A 30 5.60 -4.01 -9.79
C GLY A 30 4.95 -5.18 -10.51
N GLU A 31 5.74 -6.16 -10.90
CA GLU A 31 5.25 -7.43 -11.44
C GLU A 31 5.28 -8.52 -10.35
N TYR A 32 4.13 -9.17 -10.16
CA TYR A 32 3.96 -10.25 -9.19
C TYR A 32 3.22 -11.43 -9.82
N PHE A 33 3.20 -12.56 -9.11
CA PHE A 33 2.59 -13.79 -9.59
C PHE A 33 2.07 -14.67 -8.45
N ASN A 34 1.20 -15.63 -8.77
CA ASN A 34 0.71 -16.62 -7.80
C ASN A 34 1.87 -17.49 -7.29
N ALA A 35 1.98 -17.64 -5.98
CA ALA A 35 3.12 -18.30 -5.36
C ALA A 35 2.99 -19.83 -5.31
N PHE A 36 1.75 -20.35 -5.37
CA PHE A 36 1.46 -21.77 -5.20
C PHE A 36 0.67 -22.36 -6.37
N ASP A 37 0.84 -23.67 -6.56
CA ASP A 37 0.00 -24.46 -7.46
C ASP A 37 -1.45 -24.48 -6.96
N ASN A 38 -2.41 -24.41 -7.88
CA ASN A 38 -3.85 -24.40 -7.64
C ASN A 38 -4.33 -23.30 -6.68
N GLN A 39 -3.58 -22.20 -6.56
CA GLN A 39 -3.96 -21.05 -5.75
C GLN A 39 -5.27 -20.42 -6.27
N SER A 40 -6.28 -20.31 -5.39
CA SER A 40 -7.63 -19.81 -5.70
C SER A 40 -7.76 -18.29 -5.62
N ASP A 41 -6.90 -17.66 -4.85
CA ASP A 41 -6.95 -16.25 -4.51
C ASP A 41 -5.55 -15.69 -4.26
N ILE A 42 -5.35 -14.41 -4.57
CA ILE A 42 -4.14 -13.66 -4.22
C ILE A 42 -4.55 -12.58 -3.21
N VAL A 43 -3.92 -12.60 -2.03
CA VAL A 43 -4.06 -11.52 -1.04
C VAL A 43 -2.88 -10.57 -1.22
N ASP A 44 -3.16 -9.40 -1.76
CA ASP A 44 -2.20 -8.32 -1.87
C ASP A 44 -2.32 -7.40 -0.64
N THR A 45 -1.19 -7.00 -0.08
CA THR A 45 -1.12 -6.31 1.21
C THR A 45 -0.11 -5.17 1.15
N ILE A 46 -0.44 -4.03 1.75
CA ILE A 46 0.50 -2.92 1.91
C ILE A 46 0.92 -2.87 3.38
N TYR A 47 2.23 -2.82 3.61
CA TYR A 47 2.84 -2.61 4.91
C TYR A 47 3.58 -1.28 4.99
N LYS A 48 3.67 -0.75 6.20
CA LYS A 48 4.44 0.42 6.60
C LYS A 48 5.47 0.00 7.65
N GLY A 49 6.73 0.34 7.43
CA GLY A 49 7.81 0.05 8.39
C GLY A 49 9.16 -0.06 7.69
N GLU A 50 10.23 -0.17 8.48
CA GLU A 50 11.62 -0.22 8.01
C GLU A 50 12.25 -1.62 8.15
N GLY A 51 11.45 -2.64 8.48
CA GLY A 51 11.88 -4.03 8.58
C GLY A 51 12.19 -4.65 7.22
N GLN A 52 12.99 -5.72 7.22
CA GLN A 52 13.26 -6.53 6.03
C GLN A 52 12.13 -7.52 5.73
N LYS A 53 11.34 -7.87 6.74
CA LYS A 53 10.20 -8.78 6.64
C LYS A 53 8.97 -8.21 7.30
N THR A 54 7.79 -8.54 6.79
CA THR A 54 6.50 -8.00 7.26
C THR A 54 6.10 -8.45 8.67
N ASN A 55 6.75 -9.48 9.22
CA ASN A 55 6.51 -9.98 10.57
C ASN A 55 7.51 -9.46 11.62
N GLU A 56 8.41 -8.54 11.25
CA GLU A 56 9.33 -7.91 12.18
C GLU A 56 8.65 -6.81 13.01
N GLU A 57 9.21 -6.53 14.19
CA GLU A 57 8.72 -5.44 15.05
C GLU A 57 8.76 -4.09 14.32
N GLY A 58 7.69 -3.30 14.46
CA GLY A 58 7.55 -2.01 13.78
C GLY A 58 7.00 -2.07 12.35
N MET A 59 6.66 -3.26 11.85
CA MET A 59 5.90 -3.43 10.62
C MET A 59 4.40 -3.38 10.88
N GLU A 60 3.69 -2.48 10.21
CA GLU A 60 2.26 -2.25 10.35
C GLU A 60 1.55 -2.55 9.04
N LEU A 61 0.53 -3.42 9.08
CA LEU A 61 -0.37 -3.63 7.95
C LEU A 61 -1.21 -2.36 7.74
N VAL A 62 -1.11 -1.76 6.57
CA VAL A 62 -1.87 -0.56 6.18
C VAL A 62 -3.22 -0.95 5.59
N THR A 63 -3.22 -1.86 4.62
CA THR A 63 -4.42 -2.32 3.92
C THR A 63 -4.17 -3.64 3.21
N LYS A 64 -5.25 -4.26 2.74
CA LYS A 64 -5.20 -5.45 1.90
C LYS A 64 -6.35 -5.48 0.90
N VAL A 65 -6.15 -6.21 -0.19
CA VAL A 65 -7.20 -6.55 -1.16
C VAL A 65 -7.02 -8.00 -1.59
N THR A 66 -8.12 -8.67 -1.90
CA THR A 66 -8.12 -10.06 -2.36
C THR A 66 -8.57 -10.11 -3.81
N ILE A 67 -7.76 -10.73 -4.66
CA ILE A 67 -8.12 -11.10 -6.03
C ILE A 67 -8.62 -12.53 -5.97
N GLU A 68 -9.94 -12.71 -6.06
CA GLU A 68 -10.59 -14.02 -5.99
C GLU A 68 -10.80 -14.64 -7.37
N GLY A 69 -11.07 -15.95 -7.40
CA GLY A 69 -11.52 -16.63 -8.61
C GLY A 69 -10.41 -16.88 -9.63
N LEU A 70 -9.20 -17.17 -9.16
CA LEU A 70 -8.11 -17.59 -10.03
C LEU A 70 -8.49 -18.90 -10.78
N PRO A 71 -8.05 -19.07 -12.04
CA PRO A 71 -8.30 -20.28 -12.79
C PRO A 71 -7.83 -21.55 -12.06
N PRO A 72 -8.61 -22.66 -12.08
CA PRO A 72 -8.17 -23.93 -11.53
C PRO A 72 -7.00 -24.50 -12.35
N GLY A 73 -6.14 -25.31 -11.72
CA GLY A 73 -5.03 -25.99 -12.40
C GLY A 73 -3.81 -25.10 -12.67
N LEU A 74 -3.77 -23.86 -12.17
CA LEU A 74 -2.60 -22.99 -12.26
C LEU A 74 -1.39 -23.62 -11.59
N LYS A 75 -0.22 -23.53 -12.23
CA LYS A 75 1.06 -23.74 -11.55
C LYS A 75 1.54 -22.43 -10.95
N ALA A 76 2.41 -22.53 -9.94
CA ALA A 76 3.10 -21.37 -9.38
C ALA A 76 3.80 -20.55 -10.49
N GLY A 77 3.59 -19.24 -10.48
CA GLY A 77 4.17 -18.30 -11.46
C GLY A 77 3.41 -18.11 -12.77
N GLU A 78 2.31 -18.83 -13.00
CA GLU A 78 1.56 -18.74 -14.26
C GLU A 78 0.57 -17.58 -14.31
N PHE A 79 0.00 -17.18 -13.17
CA PHE A 79 -0.90 -16.04 -13.08
C PHE A 79 -0.11 -14.79 -12.69
N LYS A 80 0.12 -13.89 -13.65
CA LYS A 80 0.93 -12.68 -13.46
C LYS A 80 0.06 -11.43 -13.39
N ILE A 81 0.41 -10.57 -12.45
CA ILE A 81 -0.23 -9.28 -12.23
C ILE A 81 0.78 -8.14 -12.29
N ILE A 82 0.27 -6.96 -12.62
CA ILE A 82 1.02 -5.70 -12.52
C ILE A 82 0.28 -4.81 -11.52
N ASP A 83 1.00 -4.36 -10.50
CA ASP A 83 0.49 -3.42 -9.50
C ASP A 83 0.99 -2.03 -9.84
N LYS A 84 0.07 -1.18 -10.29
CA LYS A 84 0.34 0.22 -10.63
C LYS A 84 0.01 1.09 -9.43
N THR A 85 1.05 1.51 -8.73
CA THR A 85 0.94 2.23 -7.47
C THR A 85 1.22 3.71 -7.64
N THR A 86 0.39 4.53 -7.00
CA THR A 86 0.61 5.96 -6.84
C THR A 86 0.47 6.34 -5.37
N VAL A 87 1.44 7.09 -4.84
CA VAL A 87 1.34 7.78 -3.56
C VAL A 87 1.32 9.27 -3.84
N ASN A 88 0.20 9.94 -3.54
CA ASN A 88 0.06 11.36 -3.81
C ASN A 88 0.56 12.23 -2.64
N ARG A 89 0.51 13.56 -2.82
CA ARG A 89 0.99 14.53 -1.81
C ARG A 89 0.15 14.58 -0.53
N SER A 90 -1.07 14.06 -0.56
CA SER A 90 -1.96 14.00 0.60
C SER A 90 -1.77 12.71 1.41
N GLY A 91 -0.97 11.76 0.92
CA GLY A 91 -0.80 10.46 1.54
C GLY A 91 -1.85 9.43 1.11
N LEU A 92 -2.65 9.72 0.08
CA LEU A 92 -3.47 8.69 -0.55
C LEU A 92 -2.55 7.77 -1.37
N VAL A 93 -2.60 6.50 -1.04
CA VAL A 93 -2.02 5.40 -1.80
C VAL A 93 -3.13 4.77 -2.64
N GLU A 94 -2.92 4.65 -3.93
CA GLU A 94 -3.82 3.96 -4.86
C GLU A 94 -3.01 2.91 -5.60
N VAL A 95 -3.51 1.67 -5.63
CA VAL A 95 -2.96 0.58 -6.41
C VAL A 95 -4.05 0.06 -7.33
N GLU A 96 -3.77 0.08 -8.63
CA GLU A 96 -4.56 -0.60 -9.65
C GLU A 96 -3.85 -1.90 -10.02
N ILE A 97 -4.56 -3.02 -9.90
CA ILE A 97 -4.03 -4.36 -10.16
C ILE A 97 -4.61 -4.86 -11.47
N VAL A 98 -3.74 -5.15 -12.43
CA VAL A 98 -4.14 -5.62 -13.75
C VAL A 98 -3.48 -6.94 -14.09
N LYS A 99 -4.15 -7.77 -14.88
CA LYS A 99 -3.56 -8.99 -15.44
C LYS A 99 -2.47 -8.61 -16.43
N LYS A 100 -1.26 -9.13 -16.26
CA LYS A 100 -0.09 -8.74 -17.07
C LYS A 100 -0.31 -9.00 -18.56
N GLU A 101 -0.87 -10.15 -18.93
CA GLU A 101 -0.95 -10.57 -20.35
C GLU A 101 -1.98 -9.77 -21.14
N THR A 102 -3.06 -9.32 -20.50
CA THR A 102 -4.21 -8.73 -21.18
C THR A 102 -4.44 -7.27 -20.81
N GLY A 103 -3.79 -6.76 -19.77
CA GLY A 103 -4.09 -5.45 -19.18
C GLY A 103 -5.48 -5.38 -18.53
N LYS A 104 -6.19 -6.51 -18.39
CA LYS A 104 -7.52 -6.55 -17.80
C LYS A 104 -7.45 -6.12 -16.34
N TYR A 105 -8.29 -5.17 -15.94
CA TYR A 105 -8.51 -4.81 -14.54
C TYR A 105 -8.92 -6.04 -13.72
N LEU A 106 -8.22 -6.27 -12.62
CA LEU A 106 -8.53 -7.32 -11.65
C LEU A 106 -9.12 -6.72 -10.40
N GLU A 107 -8.39 -5.82 -9.74
CA GLU A 107 -8.86 -5.11 -8.56
C GLU A 107 -8.17 -3.77 -8.34
N LYS A 108 -8.62 -3.03 -7.33
CA LYS A 108 -7.97 -1.83 -6.81
C LYS A 108 -7.94 -1.83 -5.29
N MET A 109 -6.91 -1.21 -4.74
CA MET A 109 -6.90 -0.85 -3.33
C MET A 109 -6.52 0.62 -3.13
N LYS A 110 -7.11 1.20 -2.09
CA LYS A 110 -6.80 2.55 -1.64
C LYS A 110 -6.56 2.55 -0.15
N ALA A 111 -5.58 3.33 0.28
CA ALA A 111 -5.31 3.57 1.69
C ALA A 111 -4.84 4.99 1.91
N PHE A 112 -5.14 5.55 3.07
CA PHE A 112 -4.54 6.80 3.51
C PHE A 112 -3.43 6.49 4.49
N VAL A 113 -2.25 7.07 4.25
CA VAL A 113 -1.10 6.97 5.14
C VAL A 113 -0.80 8.37 5.69
N ASN A 114 -0.65 8.47 7.01
CA ASN A 114 -0.40 9.74 7.67
C ASN A 114 1.02 10.25 7.39
N LEU A 115 1.17 11.33 6.61
CA LEU A 115 2.47 11.85 6.18
C LEU A 115 3.23 12.69 7.22
N GLY A 116 2.77 12.73 8.47
CA GLY A 116 3.41 13.49 9.55
C GLY A 116 2.49 14.49 10.24
N PHE A 117 1.16 14.35 10.09
CA PHE A 117 0.20 14.98 10.99
C PHE A 117 0.06 14.07 12.22
N ASP A 118 1.04 14.07 13.12
CA ASP A 118 0.87 13.39 14.39
C ASP A 118 -0.24 14.08 15.22
N GLU A 119 -0.79 13.35 16.20
CA GLU A 119 -1.85 13.88 17.07
C GLU A 119 -1.41 15.17 17.76
N ASP A 120 -0.12 15.31 18.07
CA ASP A 120 0.46 16.50 18.69
C ASP A 120 0.40 17.72 17.77
N MET A 121 0.70 17.56 16.47
CA MET A 121 0.58 18.61 15.47
C MET A 121 -0.88 19.00 15.26
N LEU A 122 -1.79 18.02 15.16
CA LEU A 122 -3.23 18.28 15.05
C LEU A 122 -3.76 19.04 16.27
N LYS A 123 -3.31 18.66 17.46
CA LYS A 123 -3.67 19.32 18.72
C LYS A 123 -3.11 20.74 18.80
N LYS A 124 -1.86 20.97 18.37
CA LYS A 124 -1.28 22.32 18.26
C LYS A 124 -2.04 23.18 17.25
N LEU A 125 -2.46 22.62 16.12
CA LEU A 125 -3.30 23.31 15.15
C LEU A 125 -4.66 23.68 15.74
N GLN A 126 -5.34 22.76 16.43
CA GLN A 126 -6.61 23.04 17.10
C GLN A 126 -6.46 24.18 18.11
N GLN A 127 -5.46 24.12 18.99
CA GLN A 127 -5.17 25.18 19.97
C GLN A 127 -4.86 26.52 19.31
N HIS A 128 -4.12 26.54 18.20
CA HIS A 128 -3.83 27.78 17.48
C HIS A 128 -5.08 28.37 16.82
N LEU A 129 -6.01 27.54 16.35
CA LEU A 129 -7.23 27.96 15.65
C LEU A 129 -8.38 28.35 16.60
N GLU A 130 -8.43 27.80 17.82
CA GLU A 130 -9.47 28.07 18.83
C GLU A 130 -9.78 29.56 19.06
N PRO A 131 -8.80 30.48 19.21
CA PRO A 131 -9.08 31.89 19.41
C PRO A 131 -9.73 32.56 18.19
N TYR A 132 -9.43 32.10 16.97
CA TYR A 132 -9.98 32.67 15.74
C TYR A 132 -11.42 32.21 15.49
N ILE A 133 -11.76 30.99 15.93
CA ILE A 133 -13.12 30.46 15.86
C ILE A 133 -14.02 31.19 16.88
N LYS A 134 -13.54 31.39 18.11
CA LYS A 134 -14.31 32.08 19.17
C LYS A 134 -14.54 33.57 18.92
N ASN A 135 -13.68 34.23 18.15
CA ASN A 135 -13.81 35.66 17.82
C ASN A 135 -14.57 35.89 16.50
N SER A 136 -15.16 34.84 15.91
CA SER A 136 -15.97 34.92 14.69
C SER A 136 -17.49 34.83 14.95
N GLU A 137 -17.89 34.73 16.22
CA GLU A 137 -19.26 34.93 16.74
C GLU A 137 -19.42 36.35 17.32
#